data_AF-A0A6I1MVK6-F1
#
_entry.id   AF-A0A6I1MVK6-F1
#
_cell.length_a   1.000
_cell.length_b   1.000
_cell.length_c   1.000
_cell.angle_alpha   90.00
_cell.angle_beta   90.00
_cell.angle_gamma   90.00
#
_symmetry.space_group_name_H-M   'P 1'
#
loop_
_entity.id
_entity.type
_entity.pdbx_description
1 polymer ?
#
loop_
_entity_poly.entity_id
_entity_poly.type
_entity_poly.pdbx_seq_one_letter_code
_entity_poly.pdbx_strand_id
1 'polypeptide(L)'
;MQFEQYQGLALKTESVPAALHINQFALLSVLDIAIAATKIADLAKRKLYYGKDFPQERLVGELEGLFASVLSFKDLAAADSSGEINNPEGPHGELLAEEFRGISLDKLNIRLLHGALGLFTESGEQLEALRVQFLGKGLDMVNFAEEVGDANWYDAVQKDELAKLAAADGKSINDATIRLSNITKLQGNAKLKGRYAEGDFNVIDALNRNLARERALLESSDDSAAVADTKVA
;
A
#
# COMPACT_ATOMS: atom_id res chain seq x y z
N MET A 1 15.59 -4.58 -18.43
CA MET A 1 15.45 -3.12 -18.66
C MET A 1 15.94 -2.41 -17.40
N GLN A 2 16.66 -1.28 -17.51
CA GLN A 2 17.01 -0.48 -16.33
C GLN A 2 15.76 0.18 -15.75
N PHE A 3 15.71 0.40 -14.43
CA PHE A 3 14.50 0.91 -13.77
C PHE A 3 14.11 2.30 -14.29
N GLU A 4 15.08 3.19 -14.50
CA GLU A 4 14.83 4.56 -14.99
C GLU A 4 14.23 4.55 -16.40
N GLN A 5 14.71 3.63 -17.26
CA GLN A 5 14.15 3.43 -18.59
C GLN A 5 12.71 2.90 -18.50
N TYR A 6 12.46 1.94 -17.62
CA TYR A 6 11.13 1.37 -17.41
C TYR A 6 10.14 2.40 -16.86
N GLN A 7 10.52 3.13 -15.81
CA GLN A 7 9.73 4.20 -15.20
C GLN A 7 9.39 5.27 -16.24
N GLY A 8 10.36 5.70 -17.07
CA GLY A 8 10.11 6.64 -18.16
C GLY A 8 9.11 6.16 -19.21
N LEU A 9 8.94 4.84 -19.40
CA LEU A 9 7.90 4.27 -20.27
C LEU A 9 6.56 4.18 -19.55
N ALA A 10 6.54 3.74 -18.29
CA ALA A 10 5.31 3.67 -17.48
C ALA A 10 4.61 5.03 -17.37
N LEU A 11 5.39 6.09 -17.12
CA LEU A 11 4.88 7.46 -16.99
C LEU A 11 4.26 8.01 -18.29
N LYS A 12 4.63 7.48 -19.47
CA LYS A 12 3.98 7.88 -20.74
C LYS A 12 2.57 7.33 -20.89
N THR A 13 2.25 6.27 -20.14
CA THR A 13 0.97 5.57 -20.17
C THR A 13 0.11 5.87 -18.94
N GLU A 14 0.59 6.73 -18.04
CA GLU A 14 -0.12 7.05 -16.81
C GLU A 14 -1.37 7.89 -17.07
N SER A 15 -2.48 7.49 -16.46
CA SER A 15 -3.67 8.34 -16.35
C SER A 15 -3.52 9.30 -15.17
N VAL A 16 -3.48 10.60 -15.45
CA VAL A 16 -3.39 11.67 -14.43
C VAL A 16 -4.61 12.57 -14.57
N PRO A 17 -5.76 12.21 -13.96
CA PRO A 17 -6.98 13.00 -14.09
C PRO A 17 -6.83 14.36 -13.40
N ALA A 18 -7.43 15.41 -13.99
CA ALA A 18 -7.43 16.75 -13.39
C ALA A 18 -8.28 16.84 -12.11
N ALA A 19 -9.25 15.93 -11.95
CA ALA A 19 -10.09 15.80 -10.76
C ALA A 19 -10.51 14.34 -10.58
N LEU A 20 -10.75 13.93 -9.34
CA LEU A 20 -11.31 12.62 -9.03
C LEU A 20 -12.83 12.64 -9.28
N HIS A 21 -13.34 11.60 -9.93
CA HIS A 21 -14.76 11.44 -10.29
C HIS A 21 -15.48 10.54 -9.29
N ILE A 22 -15.37 10.85 -8.01
CA ILE A 22 -15.99 10.09 -6.91
C ILE A 22 -16.28 11.04 -5.76
N ASN A 23 -17.39 10.82 -5.04
CA ASN A 23 -17.65 11.53 -3.81
C ASN A 23 -16.58 11.23 -2.72
N GLN A 24 -16.19 12.25 -1.96
CA GLN A 24 -15.16 12.13 -0.93
C GLN A 24 -15.46 11.10 0.17
N PHE A 25 -16.72 10.96 0.58
CA PHE A 25 -17.14 9.99 1.59
C PHE A 25 -17.22 8.58 1.00
N ALA A 26 -17.63 8.47 -0.26
CA ALA A 26 -17.58 7.21 -0.99
C ALA A 26 -16.13 6.71 -1.13
N LEU A 27 -15.20 7.60 -1.51
CA LEU A 27 -13.77 7.27 -1.56
C LEU A 27 -13.22 6.86 -0.19
N LEU A 28 -13.57 7.61 0.88
CA LEU A 28 -13.17 7.23 2.23
C LEU A 28 -13.62 5.81 2.58
N SER A 29 -14.87 5.47 2.26
CA SER A 29 -15.41 4.13 2.50
C SER A 29 -14.66 3.05 1.69
N VAL A 30 -14.30 3.32 0.44
CA VAL A 30 -13.47 2.41 -0.38
C VAL A 30 -12.10 2.19 0.25
N LEU A 31 -11.46 3.27 0.74
CA LEU A 31 -10.17 3.17 1.43
C LEU A 31 -10.28 2.32 2.70
N ASP A 32 -11.32 2.53 3.51
CA ASP A 32 -11.55 1.75 4.73
C ASP A 32 -11.80 0.27 4.43
N ILE A 33 -12.57 -0.04 3.38
CA ILE A 33 -12.78 -1.41 2.90
C ILE A 33 -11.45 -2.06 2.51
N ALA A 34 -10.65 -1.40 1.68
CA ALA A 34 -9.36 -1.91 1.23
C ALA A 34 -8.41 -2.13 2.43
N ILE A 35 -8.34 -1.17 3.35
CA ILE A 35 -7.53 -1.28 4.57
C ILE A 35 -8.00 -2.47 5.42
N ALA A 36 -9.29 -2.62 5.69
CA ALA A 36 -9.81 -3.72 6.49
C ALA A 36 -9.53 -5.09 5.82
N ALA A 37 -9.73 -5.18 4.50
CA ALA A 37 -9.41 -6.39 3.73
C ALA A 37 -7.93 -6.77 3.85
N THR A 38 -7.00 -5.81 3.73
CA THR A 38 -5.56 -6.09 3.90
C THR A 38 -5.21 -6.54 5.31
N LYS A 39 -5.86 -6.01 6.35
CA LYS A 39 -5.64 -6.43 7.74
C LYS A 39 -6.13 -7.85 7.99
N ILE A 40 -7.29 -8.22 7.46
CA ILE A 40 -7.80 -9.60 7.51
C ILE A 40 -6.85 -10.55 6.77
N ALA A 41 -6.40 -10.16 5.57
CA ALA A 41 -5.42 -10.91 4.79
C ALA A 41 -4.08 -11.05 5.53
N ASP A 42 -3.63 -10.02 6.27
CA ASP A 42 -2.43 -10.11 7.11
C ASP A 42 -2.59 -11.11 8.26
N LEU A 43 -3.75 -11.14 8.93
CA LEU A 43 -4.04 -12.15 9.95
C LEU A 43 -3.98 -13.57 9.36
N ALA A 44 -4.60 -13.78 8.19
CA ALA A 44 -4.54 -15.05 7.48
C ALA A 44 -3.11 -15.42 7.07
N LYS A 45 -2.36 -14.48 6.47
CA LYS A 45 -0.95 -14.65 6.10
C LYS A 45 -0.11 -15.05 7.31
N ARG A 46 -0.30 -14.43 8.48
CA ARG A 46 0.43 -14.79 9.69
C ARG A 46 0.11 -16.20 10.17
N LYS A 47 -1.13 -16.66 10.03
CA LYS A 47 -1.47 -18.07 10.30
C LYS A 47 -0.81 -19.00 9.28
N LEU A 48 -0.92 -18.69 7.99
CA LEU A 48 -0.44 -19.51 6.88
C LEU A 48 1.08 -19.68 6.88
N TYR A 49 1.83 -18.59 7.04
CA TYR A 49 3.29 -18.60 6.89
C TYR A 49 4.05 -18.67 8.22
N TYR A 50 3.43 -18.25 9.33
CA TYR A 50 4.10 -18.15 10.63
C TYR A 50 3.44 -19.00 11.73
N GLY A 51 2.38 -19.75 11.41
CA GLY A 51 1.67 -20.64 12.35
C GLY A 51 0.89 -19.93 13.45
N LYS A 52 0.91 -18.58 13.49
CA LYS A 52 0.29 -17.79 14.56
C LYS A 52 -1.22 -17.88 14.52
N ASP A 53 -1.84 -18.17 15.66
CA ASP A 53 -3.30 -18.24 15.76
C ASP A 53 -4.00 -16.92 15.44
N PHE A 54 -5.25 -17.05 14.99
CA PHE A 54 -6.12 -15.92 14.75
C PHE A 54 -6.47 -15.26 16.09
N PRO A 55 -6.10 -13.98 16.30
CA PRO A 55 -6.63 -13.23 17.42
C PRO A 55 -8.11 -12.97 17.17
N GLN A 56 -8.99 -13.81 17.73
CA GLN A 56 -10.42 -13.85 17.40
C GLN A 56 -11.10 -12.48 17.55
N GLU A 57 -10.89 -11.79 18.68
CA GLU A 57 -11.45 -10.45 18.91
C GLU A 57 -11.03 -9.45 17.84
N ARG A 58 -9.75 -9.48 17.45
CA ARG A 58 -9.25 -8.61 16.38
C ARG A 58 -9.85 -8.99 15.04
N LEU A 59 -9.94 -10.28 14.70
CA LEU A 59 -10.55 -10.73 13.46
C LEU A 59 -12.02 -10.28 13.36
N VAL A 60 -12.78 -10.46 14.44
CA VAL A 60 -14.18 -10.00 14.53
C VAL A 60 -14.24 -8.48 14.33
N GLY A 61 -13.41 -7.70 15.02
CA GLY A 61 -13.39 -6.25 14.87
C GLY A 61 -13.07 -5.77 13.44
N GLU A 62 -12.10 -6.39 12.75
CA GLU A 62 -11.81 -6.03 11.35
C GLU A 62 -12.97 -6.43 10.40
N LEU A 63 -13.68 -7.54 10.68
CA LEU A 63 -14.84 -7.98 9.90
C LEU A 63 -16.06 -7.07 10.11
N GLU A 64 -16.33 -6.67 11.35
CA GLU A 64 -17.40 -5.72 11.68
C GLU A 64 -17.14 -4.35 11.05
N GLY A 65 -15.90 -3.86 11.13
CA GLY A 65 -15.49 -2.63 10.46
C GLY A 65 -15.64 -2.71 8.94
N LEU A 66 -15.17 -3.81 8.32
CA LEU A 66 -15.36 -4.06 6.89
C LEU A 66 -16.84 -4.02 6.51
N PHE A 67 -17.70 -4.71 7.26
CA PHE A 67 -19.13 -4.77 6.99
C PHE A 67 -19.78 -3.38 7.09
N ALA A 68 -19.44 -2.61 8.12
CA ALA A 68 -19.92 -1.24 8.27
C ALA A 68 -19.50 -0.35 7.09
N SER A 69 -18.22 -0.39 6.69
CA SER A 69 -17.73 0.40 5.55
C SER A 69 -18.37 0.00 4.23
N VAL A 70 -18.66 -1.29 4.02
CA VAL A 70 -19.41 -1.77 2.83
C VAL A 70 -20.83 -1.22 2.80
N LEU A 71 -21.53 -1.18 3.94
CA LEU A 71 -22.88 -0.59 4.01
C LEU A 71 -22.83 0.90 3.73
N SER A 72 -21.91 1.64 4.36
CA SER A 72 -21.72 3.07 4.10
C SER A 72 -21.40 3.35 2.64
N PHE A 73 -20.50 2.58 2.03
CA PHE A 73 -20.17 2.73 0.62
C PHE A 73 -21.39 2.50 -0.28
N LYS A 74 -22.18 1.46 -0.02
CA LYS A 74 -23.40 1.17 -0.79
C LYS A 74 -24.37 2.34 -0.77
N ASP A 75 -24.63 2.91 0.41
CA ASP A 75 -25.57 4.02 0.55
C ASP A 75 -25.05 5.30 -0.13
N LEU A 76 -23.75 5.60 0.03
CA LEU A 76 -23.10 6.75 -0.59
C LEU A 76 -22.98 6.62 -2.11
N ALA A 77 -22.67 5.43 -2.63
CA ALA A 77 -22.62 5.19 -4.06
C ALA A 77 -23.99 5.37 -4.72
N ALA A 78 -25.06 4.94 -4.05
CA ALA A 78 -26.43 5.16 -4.51
C ALA A 78 -26.77 6.67 -4.53
N ALA A 79 -26.36 7.42 -3.51
CA ALA A 79 -26.56 8.87 -3.44
C ALA A 79 -25.73 9.66 -4.48
N ASP A 80 -24.58 9.14 -4.92
CA ASP A 80 -23.72 9.77 -5.94
C ASP A 80 -24.41 9.73 -7.30
N SER A 81 -25.01 8.58 -7.61
CA SER A 81 -25.85 8.42 -8.80
C SER A 81 -27.14 9.25 -8.78
N SER A 82 -27.63 9.69 -7.61
CA SER A 82 -28.80 10.58 -7.49
C SER A 82 -28.45 12.08 -7.43
N GLY A 83 -27.18 12.44 -7.19
CA GLY A 83 -26.72 13.83 -7.04
C GLY A 83 -26.99 14.46 -5.67
N GLU A 84 -27.35 13.66 -4.65
CA GLU A 84 -27.86 14.14 -3.35
C GLU A 84 -26.78 14.41 -2.30
N ILE A 85 -25.52 14.03 -2.53
CA ILE A 85 -24.47 14.02 -1.49
C ILE A 85 -23.96 15.42 -1.08
N ASN A 86 -24.37 16.47 -1.79
CA ASN A 86 -24.07 17.86 -1.40
C ASN A 86 -25.17 18.49 -0.52
N ASN A 87 -26.18 17.72 -0.07
CA ASN A 87 -27.23 18.22 0.81
C ASN A 87 -26.88 17.99 2.30
N PRO A 88 -26.42 19.01 3.05
CA PRO A 88 -26.13 18.88 4.47
C PRO A 88 -27.38 18.59 5.34
N GLU A 89 -28.59 18.76 4.80
CA GLU A 89 -29.86 18.38 5.45
C GLU A 89 -30.38 17.01 4.99
N GLY A 90 -29.63 16.28 4.17
CA GLY A 90 -29.96 14.92 3.74
C GLY A 90 -29.76 13.87 4.86
N PRO A 91 -30.25 12.63 4.67
CA PRO A 91 -30.15 11.55 5.66
C PRO A 91 -28.71 11.15 6.04
N HIS A 92 -27.71 11.71 5.35
CA HIS A 92 -26.29 11.52 5.61
C HIS A 92 -25.62 12.72 6.32
N GLY A 93 -26.37 13.79 6.64
CA GLY A 93 -25.85 14.96 7.36
C GLY A 93 -25.33 14.62 8.77
N GLU A 94 -25.83 13.56 9.39
CA GLU A 94 -25.34 13.04 10.68
C GLU A 94 -23.98 12.33 10.59
N LEU A 95 -23.53 11.93 9.38
CA LEU A 95 -22.18 11.37 9.17
C LEU A 95 -21.08 12.44 9.23
N LEU A 96 -21.44 13.72 9.36
CA LEU A 96 -20.49 14.80 9.65
C LEU A 96 -20.19 14.87 11.16
N ALA A 97 -19.77 13.74 11.75
CA ALA A 97 -19.03 13.80 13.00
C ALA A 97 -17.85 14.77 12.82
N GLU A 98 -17.46 15.46 13.89
CA GLU A 98 -16.45 16.54 13.82
C GLU A 98 -15.14 16.10 13.15
N GLU A 99 -14.80 14.82 13.24
CA GLU A 99 -13.65 14.17 12.60
C GLU A 99 -13.69 14.14 11.06
N PHE A 100 -14.88 14.19 10.45
CA PHE A 100 -15.05 14.21 8.99
C PHE A 100 -15.13 15.64 8.42
N ARG A 101 -15.12 16.67 9.29
CA ARG A 101 -15.06 18.07 8.85
C ARG A 101 -13.70 18.35 8.20
N GLY A 102 -13.73 18.73 6.93
CA GLY A 102 -12.53 19.10 6.18
C GLY A 102 -11.86 17.94 5.43
N ILE A 103 -12.51 16.77 5.34
CA ILE A 103 -12.20 15.81 4.29
C ILE A 103 -12.45 16.48 2.95
N SER A 104 -11.50 16.34 2.04
CA SER A 104 -11.59 16.89 0.70
C SER A 104 -10.62 16.18 -0.23
N LEU A 105 -11.04 16.00 -1.48
CA LEU A 105 -10.27 15.28 -2.50
C LEU A 105 -9.00 16.02 -2.91
N ASP A 106 -8.98 17.36 -2.80
CA ASP A 106 -7.83 18.21 -3.12
C ASP A 106 -6.62 18.00 -2.19
N LYS A 107 -6.85 17.41 -1.01
CA LYS A 107 -5.80 17.07 -0.04
C LYS A 107 -5.10 15.74 -0.35
N LEU A 108 -5.61 14.96 -1.30
CA LEU A 108 -5.03 13.67 -1.65
C LEU A 108 -3.95 13.83 -2.72
N ASN A 109 -2.83 13.14 -2.52
CA ASN A 109 -1.90 12.93 -3.62
C ASN A 109 -2.49 11.87 -4.57
N ILE A 110 -3.00 12.33 -5.72
CA ILE A 110 -3.72 11.47 -6.67
C ILE A 110 -2.84 10.36 -7.26
N ARG A 111 -1.53 10.60 -7.42
CA ARG A 111 -0.61 9.61 -8.03
C ARG A 111 -0.23 8.53 -7.04
N LEU A 112 0.00 8.90 -5.77
CA LEU A 112 0.19 7.92 -4.69
C LEU A 112 -1.10 7.11 -4.44
N LEU A 113 -2.27 7.75 -4.50
CA LEU A 113 -3.56 7.05 -4.42
C LEU A 113 -3.72 6.04 -5.56
N HIS A 114 -3.47 6.46 -6.80
CA HIS A 114 -3.59 5.59 -7.98
C HIS A 114 -2.64 4.39 -7.89
N GLY A 115 -1.38 4.63 -7.50
CA GLY A 115 -0.42 3.56 -7.31
C GLY A 115 -0.78 2.59 -6.17
N ALA A 116 -1.25 3.10 -5.03
CA ALA A 116 -1.61 2.25 -3.90
C ALA A 116 -2.84 1.39 -4.19
N LEU A 117 -3.88 1.96 -4.82
CA LEU A 117 -5.05 1.20 -5.23
C LEU A 117 -4.72 0.21 -6.36
N GLY A 118 -3.90 0.61 -7.33
CA GLY A 118 -3.43 -0.27 -8.41
C GLY A 118 -2.65 -1.47 -7.87
N LEU A 119 -1.66 -1.26 -7.00
CA LEU A 119 -0.95 -2.39 -6.35
C LEU A 119 -1.89 -3.33 -5.58
N PHE A 120 -2.96 -2.79 -4.98
CA PHE A 120 -3.97 -3.58 -4.29
C PHE A 120 -4.80 -4.41 -5.28
N THR A 121 -5.21 -3.86 -6.41
CA THR A 121 -5.96 -4.58 -7.46
C THR A 121 -5.10 -5.67 -8.09
N GLU A 122 -3.85 -5.38 -8.45
CA GLU A 122 -2.93 -6.38 -9.04
C GLU A 122 -2.65 -7.54 -8.07
N SER A 123 -2.58 -7.25 -6.77
CA SER A 123 -2.49 -8.30 -5.75
C SER A 123 -3.76 -9.16 -5.69
N GLY A 124 -4.93 -8.56 -5.95
CA GLY A 124 -6.21 -9.25 -6.09
C GLY A 124 -6.19 -10.22 -7.28
N GLU A 125 -5.77 -9.77 -8.46
CA GLU A 125 -5.70 -10.59 -9.68
C GLU A 125 -4.71 -11.76 -9.52
N GLN A 126 -3.57 -11.53 -8.89
CA GLN A 126 -2.64 -12.60 -8.50
C GLN A 126 -3.31 -13.64 -7.58
N LEU A 127 -4.12 -13.20 -6.61
CA LEU A 127 -4.86 -14.10 -5.73
C LEU A 127 -5.98 -14.86 -6.46
N GLU A 128 -6.58 -14.28 -7.50
CA GLU A 128 -7.55 -14.97 -8.35
C GLU A 128 -6.89 -16.13 -9.11
N ALA A 129 -5.71 -15.90 -9.71
CA ALA A 129 -4.93 -16.95 -10.38
C ALA A 129 -4.52 -18.06 -9.41
N LEU A 130 -4.05 -17.70 -8.21
CA LEU A 130 -3.71 -18.68 -7.16
C LEU A 130 -4.94 -19.43 -6.64
N ARG A 131 -6.10 -18.79 -6.57
CA ARG A 131 -7.36 -19.47 -6.21
C ARG A 131 -7.75 -20.49 -7.27
N VAL A 132 -7.61 -20.16 -8.55
CA VAL A 132 -7.83 -21.11 -9.66
C VAL A 132 -6.89 -22.31 -9.53
N GLN A 133 -5.60 -22.07 -9.24
CA GLN A 133 -4.63 -23.13 -8.97
C GLN A 133 -5.02 -23.99 -7.76
N PHE A 134 -5.42 -23.36 -6.66
CA PHE A 134 -5.87 -24.03 -5.44
C PHE A 134 -7.08 -24.95 -5.67
N LEU A 135 -7.94 -24.60 -6.62
CA LEU A 135 -9.08 -25.42 -7.06
C LEU A 135 -8.70 -26.53 -8.08
N GLY A 136 -7.41 -26.76 -8.32
CA GLY A 136 -6.89 -27.89 -9.09
C GLY A 136 -6.80 -27.66 -10.61
N LYS A 137 -6.98 -26.43 -11.09
CA LYS A 137 -6.98 -26.11 -12.54
C LYS A 137 -5.60 -25.75 -13.12
N GLY A 138 -4.54 -25.77 -12.29
CA GLY A 138 -3.21 -25.30 -12.65
C GLY A 138 -3.06 -23.78 -12.49
N LEU A 139 -1.82 -23.29 -12.53
CA LEU A 139 -1.51 -21.86 -12.47
C LEU A 139 -1.30 -21.32 -13.88
N ASP A 140 -2.06 -20.29 -14.25
CA ASP A 140 -1.78 -19.53 -15.46
C ASP A 140 -0.55 -18.64 -15.22
N MET A 141 0.60 -19.13 -15.66
CA MET A 141 1.88 -18.44 -15.49
C MET A 141 1.97 -17.16 -16.33
N VAL A 142 1.23 -17.05 -17.43
CA VAL A 142 1.25 -15.87 -18.30
C VAL A 142 0.48 -14.75 -17.62
N ASN A 143 -0.77 -15.02 -17.20
CA ASN A 143 -1.58 -14.06 -16.46
C ASN A 143 -0.86 -13.63 -15.17
N PHE A 144 -0.36 -14.57 -14.38
CA PHE A 144 0.31 -14.22 -13.12
C PHE A 144 1.56 -13.35 -13.34
N ALA A 145 2.30 -13.56 -14.43
CA ALA A 145 3.47 -12.73 -14.77
C ALA A 145 3.07 -11.33 -15.26
N GLU A 146 1.94 -11.21 -15.97
CA GLU A 146 1.35 -9.94 -16.38
C GLU A 146 0.97 -9.09 -15.16
N GLU A 147 0.25 -9.65 -14.17
CA GLU A 147 -0.10 -8.93 -12.93
C GLU A 147 1.12 -8.48 -12.11
N VAL A 148 2.22 -9.23 -12.17
CA VAL A 148 3.49 -8.82 -11.57
C VAL A 148 4.08 -7.62 -12.33
N GLY A 149 3.94 -7.62 -13.66
CA GLY A 149 4.31 -6.50 -14.53
C GLY A 149 3.51 -5.23 -14.25
N ASP A 150 2.19 -5.38 -14.08
CA ASP A 150 1.29 -4.25 -13.79
C ASP A 150 1.51 -3.72 -12.37
N ALA A 151 1.80 -4.59 -11.40
CA ALA A 151 2.23 -4.17 -10.07
C ALA A 151 3.52 -3.34 -10.14
N ASN A 152 4.50 -3.74 -10.96
CA ASN A 152 5.71 -2.96 -11.18
C ASN A 152 5.42 -1.60 -11.82
N TRP A 153 4.40 -1.51 -12.66
CA TRP A 153 3.99 -0.26 -13.32
C TRP A 153 3.47 0.75 -12.28
N TYR A 154 2.57 0.30 -11.40
CA TYR A 154 2.04 1.12 -10.31
C TYR A 154 3.11 1.51 -9.27
N ASP A 155 4.05 0.62 -9.00
CA ASP A 155 5.22 0.90 -8.16
C ASP A 155 6.13 1.97 -8.79
N ALA A 156 6.33 1.94 -10.11
CA ALA A 156 7.12 2.94 -10.82
C ALA A 156 6.51 4.35 -10.73
N VAL A 157 5.17 4.46 -10.84
CA VAL A 157 4.43 5.72 -10.66
C VAL A 157 4.62 6.27 -9.24
N GLN A 158 4.46 5.42 -8.21
CA GLN A 158 4.66 5.84 -6.81
C GLN A 158 6.08 6.32 -6.55
N LYS A 159 7.07 5.60 -7.06
CA LYS A 159 8.48 5.96 -6.88
C LYS A 159 8.83 7.30 -7.53
N ASP A 160 8.25 7.60 -8.69
CA ASP A 160 8.44 8.90 -9.35
C ASP A 160 7.83 10.03 -8.52
N GLU A 161 6.60 9.84 -8.03
CA GLU A 161 5.94 10.84 -7.19
C GLU A 161 6.67 11.06 -5.86
N LEU A 162 7.10 9.99 -5.19
CA LEU A 162 7.90 10.08 -3.96
C LEU A 162 9.22 10.80 -4.20
N ALA A 163 9.89 10.56 -5.32
CA ALA A 163 11.13 11.24 -5.67
C ALA A 163 10.92 12.76 -5.82
N LYS A 164 9.83 13.18 -6.48
CA LYS A 164 9.47 14.60 -6.65
C LYS A 164 9.16 15.28 -5.32
N LEU A 165 8.35 14.65 -4.47
CA LEU A 165 8.02 15.17 -3.15
C LEU A 165 9.27 15.27 -2.25
N ALA A 166 10.11 14.23 -2.27
CA ALA A 166 11.37 14.24 -1.51
C ALA A 166 12.30 15.36 -1.98
N ALA A 167 12.43 15.57 -3.30
CA ALA A 167 13.25 16.63 -3.85
C ALA A 167 12.75 18.04 -3.43
N ALA A 168 11.44 18.23 -3.31
CA ALA A 168 10.84 19.46 -2.81
C ALA A 168 11.26 19.77 -1.35
N ASP A 169 11.48 18.72 -0.56
CA ASP A 169 11.98 18.79 0.83
C ASP A 169 13.51 18.73 0.93
N GLY A 170 14.24 18.83 -0.19
CA GLY A 170 15.71 18.76 -0.22
C GLY A 170 16.28 17.36 0.04
N LYS A 171 15.46 16.31 -0.09
CA LYS A 171 15.84 14.90 0.09
C LYS A 171 15.99 14.20 -1.26
N SER A 172 16.74 13.10 -1.27
CA SER A 172 16.89 12.23 -2.45
C SER A 172 16.30 10.85 -2.18
N ILE A 173 15.15 10.57 -2.79
CA ILE A 173 14.52 9.25 -2.77
C ILE A 173 14.47 8.72 -4.21
N ASN A 174 14.96 7.49 -4.41
CA ASN A 174 14.87 6.77 -5.66
C ASN A 174 14.71 5.27 -5.38
N ASP A 175 14.55 4.48 -6.44
CA ASP A 175 14.35 3.04 -6.36
C ASP A 175 15.49 2.31 -5.60
N ALA A 176 16.74 2.74 -5.77
CA ALA A 176 17.86 2.18 -5.04
C ALA A 176 17.81 2.51 -3.54
N THR A 177 17.49 3.77 -3.17
CA THR A 177 17.38 4.14 -1.75
C THR A 177 16.20 3.46 -1.07
N ILE A 178 15.06 3.31 -1.76
CA ILE A 178 13.89 2.58 -1.24
C ILE A 178 14.24 1.11 -0.96
N ARG A 179 14.91 0.43 -1.89
CA ARG A 179 15.39 -0.95 -1.67
C ARG A 179 16.39 -1.02 -0.54
N LEU A 180 17.35 -0.09 -0.48
CA LEU A 180 18.35 -0.06 0.58
C LEU A 180 17.70 0.14 1.95
N SER A 181 16.74 1.04 2.09
CA SER A 181 15.95 1.23 3.32
C SER A 181 15.23 -0.06 3.72
N ASN A 182 14.61 -0.76 2.76
CA ASN A 182 13.95 -2.04 3.04
C ASN A 182 14.95 -3.11 3.52
N ILE A 183 16.12 -3.24 2.91
CA ILE A 183 17.13 -4.21 3.36
C ILE A 183 17.74 -3.79 4.70
N THR A 184 17.97 -2.49 4.92
CA THR A 184 18.54 -1.95 6.16
C THR A 184 17.68 -2.27 7.38
N LYS A 185 16.35 -2.12 7.29
CA LYS A 185 15.48 -2.51 8.41
C LYS A 185 15.47 -4.03 8.64
N LEU A 186 15.73 -4.83 7.61
CA LEU A 186 15.73 -6.29 7.69
C LEU A 186 17.06 -6.83 8.23
N GLN A 187 18.20 -6.35 7.75
CA GLN A 187 19.53 -6.89 8.10
C GLN A 187 20.27 -6.02 9.12
N GLY A 188 19.96 -4.73 9.18
CA GLY A 188 20.62 -3.75 10.03
C GLY A 188 21.63 -2.92 9.26
N ASN A 189 22.39 -2.12 10.01
CA ASN A 189 23.54 -1.38 9.54
C ASN A 189 24.70 -1.56 10.53
N ALA A 190 25.80 -0.81 10.33
CA ALA A 190 26.97 -0.89 11.20
C ALA A 190 26.68 -0.53 12.68
N LYS A 191 25.60 0.20 12.96
CA LYS A 191 25.27 0.75 14.30
C LYS A 191 24.15 -0.02 15.00
N LEU A 192 23.17 -0.53 14.25
CA LEU A 192 21.94 -1.11 14.78
C LEU A 192 21.63 -2.42 14.04
N LYS A 193 21.31 -3.49 14.79
CA LYS A 193 20.89 -4.74 14.13
C LYS A 193 19.50 -4.63 13.51
N GLY A 194 19.25 -5.30 12.39
CA GLY A 194 17.94 -5.37 11.74
C GLY A 194 17.02 -6.43 12.36
N ARG A 195 15.87 -6.66 11.72
CA ARG A 195 14.92 -7.70 12.12
C ARG A 195 15.51 -9.11 12.09
N TYR A 196 16.24 -9.45 11.03
CA TYR A 196 16.89 -10.73 10.79
C TYR A 196 18.41 -10.57 10.87
N ALA A 197 18.88 -9.99 11.97
CA ALA A 197 20.30 -9.69 12.18
C ALA A 197 21.21 -10.92 12.25
N GLU A 198 20.64 -12.10 12.51
CA GLU A 198 21.36 -13.37 12.57
C GLU A 198 21.53 -14.00 11.17
N GLY A 199 21.04 -13.34 10.13
CA GLY A 199 21.24 -13.72 8.72
C GLY A 199 19.94 -14.19 8.08
N ASP A 200 19.49 -15.39 8.47
CA ASP A 200 18.37 -16.05 7.81
C ASP A 200 17.01 -15.65 8.42
N PHE A 201 15.97 -15.84 7.61
CA PHE A 201 14.60 -15.72 8.07
C PHE A 201 14.35 -16.65 9.25
N ASN A 202 13.70 -16.13 10.29
CA ASN A 202 13.10 -16.96 11.33
C ASN A 202 11.72 -16.40 11.74
N VAL A 203 10.84 -17.32 12.10
CA VAL A 203 9.43 -17.03 12.41
C VAL A 203 9.28 -16.17 13.66
N ILE A 204 10.18 -16.34 14.65
CA ILE A 204 10.13 -15.60 15.91
C ILE A 204 10.34 -14.10 15.66
N ASP A 205 11.35 -13.73 14.89
CA ASP A 205 11.64 -12.34 14.53
C ASP A 205 10.58 -11.75 13.59
N ALA A 206 10.03 -12.55 12.69
CA ALA A 206 8.92 -12.13 11.83
C ALA A 206 7.66 -11.78 12.65
N LEU A 207 7.39 -12.52 13.73
CA LEU A 207 6.24 -12.33 14.60
C LEU A 207 6.43 -11.23 15.65
N ASN A 208 7.67 -10.97 16.09
CA ASN A 208 8.02 -10.03 17.15
C ASN A 208 8.69 -8.74 16.62
N ARG A 209 8.07 -8.16 15.60
CA ARG A 209 8.55 -6.97 14.90
C ARG A 209 8.65 -5.75 15.83
N ASN A 210 9.82 -5.10 15.88
CA ASN A 210 10.03 -3.85 16.63
C ASN A 210 9.99 -2.63 15.69
N LEU A 211 8.82 -1.99 15.60
CA LEU A 211 8.60 -0.84 14.70
C LEU A 211 9.44 0.39 15.05
N ALA A 212 9.62 0.69 16.34
CA ALA A 212 10.41 1.83 16.79
C ALA A 212 11.88 1.68 16.39
N ARG A 213 12.44 0.48 16.55
CA ARG A 213 13.81 0.16 16.12
C ARG A 213 13.97 0.23 14.60
N GLU A 214 13.00 -0.29 13.84
CA GLU A 214 13.01 -0.19 12.38
C GLU A 214 12.97 1.27 11.92
N ARG A 215 12.17 2.12 12.58
CA ARG A 215 12.14 3.55 12.27
C ARG A 215 13.49 4.22 12.59
N ALA A 216 14.06 3.95 13.76
CA ALA A 216 15.37 4.48 14.15
C ALA A 216 16.48 4.07 13.18
N LEU A 217 16.45 2.84 12.65
CA LEU A 217 17.37 2.38 11.60
C LEU A 217 17.30 3.27 10.35
N LEU A 218 16.10 3.56 9.88
CA LEU A 218 15.85 4.34 8.67
C LEU A 218 16.19 5.83 8.82
N GLU A 219 16.00 6.40 10.02
CA GLU A 219 16.34 7.80 10.28
C GLU A 219 17.84 7.98 10.62
N SER A 220 18.50 6.95 11.16
CA SER A 220 19.94 6.99 11.46
C SER A 220 20.85 6.90 10.23
N SER A 221 20.32 6.48 9.08
CA SER A 221 21.06 6.38 7.82
C SER A 221 21.28 7.71 7.11
N ASP A 222 20.57 8.78 7.51
CA ASP A 222 20.70 10.12 6.90
C ASP A 222 22.02 10.82 7.24
N ASP A 223 22.79 10.34 8.22
CA ASP A 223 24.09 10.93 8.64
C ASP A 223 25.33 10.32 7.95
N SER A 224 25.18 9.41 6.97
CA SER A 224 26.36 8.73 6.38
C SER A 224 26.31 8.37 4.90
N ALA A 225 25.40 8.94 4.10
CA ALA A 225 25.40 8.73 2.64
C ALA A 225 26.40 9.64 1.89
N ALA A 226 27.58 9.88 2.46
CA ALA A 226 28.78 10.16 1.69
C ALA A 226 29.58 8.85 1.63
N VAL A 227 29.97 8.42 0.41
CA VAL A 227 30.75 7.20 0.08
C VAL A 227 29.86 5.95 -0.04
N ALA A 228 29.75 5.24 -1.18
CA ALA A 228 30.80 4.86 -2.12
C ALA A 228 30.29 4.70 -3.57
N ASP A 229 30.94 5.44 -4.48
CA ASP A 229 31.35 4.90 -5.78
C ASP A 229 32.00 3.53 -5.55
N THR A 230 31.30 2.45 -5.88
CA THR A 230 31.95 1.15 -6.02
C THR A 230 31.93 0.81 -7.50
N LYS A 231 33.07 1.10 -8.13
CA LYS A 231 33.45 0.55 -9.43
C LYS A 231 33.18 -0.95 -9.42
N VAL A 232 32.29 -1.40 -10.29
CA VAL A 232 32.24 -2.80 -10.68
C VAL A 232 33.32 -2.97 -11.74
N ALA A 233 34.39 -3.67 -11.35
CA ALA A 233 35.30 -4.34 -12.26
C ALA A 233 34.73 -5.73 -12.58
#